data_AF-A0A8W8LAW8-F1
#
_entry.id   AF-A0A8W8LAW8-F1
#
_cell.length_a   1.000
_cell.length_b   1.000
_cell.length_c   1.000
_cell.angle_alpha   90.00
_cell.angle_beta   90.00
_cell.angle_gamma   90.00
#
_symmetry.space_group_name_H-M   'P 1'
#
loop_
_entity.id
_entity.type
_entity.pdbx_description
1 polymer ?
#
loop_
_entity_poly.entity_id
_entity_poly.type
_entity_poly.pdbx_seq_one_letter_code
_entity_poly.pdbx_strand_id
1 'polypeptide(L)'
;MTQDLSTPRDDWSQFYEIVIGVWSNQKSCIRALKEYCAYIESPGILNSAGYVQLWISWDNGDVQLGKGPKADGVVVVSHPQIIPYDVNYLAVMTHYTSSWRFYEETDCKVEEFNNTYIVTNDTRCNGVTNYACASGYNLTSGNLSRLCGTGLEWIGDPPFCSGCICPSAGVGYQFNTTEELIKRMEEMKKKLKIEREKTNAFIRSKTSVKDSRTSSTGIGFVLGWGIIGSLPVAICLGDAASLLRHMRHGV
;
A
#
# COMPACT_ATOMS: atom_id res chain seq x y z
N MET A 1 8.32 -4.19 21.31
CA MET A 1 8.14 -5.51 20.66
C MET A 1 8.67 -5.38 19.25
N THR A 2 9.98 -5.53 19.06
CA THR A 2 10.60 -5.71 17.76
C THR A 2 11.30 -7.05 17.85
N GLN A 3 10.54 -8.08 17.57
CA GLN A 3 11.01 -9.45 17.49
C GLN A 3 11.94 -9.53 16.28
N ASP A 4 13.10 -10.09 16.52
CA ASP A 4 14.23 -10.27 15.62
C ASP A 4 13.83 -10.58 14.17
N LEU A 5 14.15 -9.66 13.26
CA LEU A 5 14.95 -10.12 12.12
C LEU A 5 16.29 -10.52 12.74
N SER A 6 16.66 -11.79 12.61
CA SER A 6 18.05 -12.22 12.74
C SER A 6 18.85 -11.52 11.63
N THR A 7 19.14 -10.24 11.84
CA THR A 7 20.08 -9.49 11.01
C THR A 7 21.43 -10.20 11.11
N PRO A 8 22.28 -10.17 10.09
CA PRO A 8 23.68 -10.59 10.16
C PRO A 8 24.51 -9.70 11.11
N ARG A 9 23.97 -9.28 12.25
CA ARG A 9 24.55 -8.32 13.19
C ARG A 9 25.83 -8.84 13.83
N ASP A 10 26.05 -10.15 13.80
CA ASP A 10 27.27 -10.77 14.33
C ASP A 10 28.35 -10.97 13.26
N ASP A 11 28.01 -10.82 11.98
CA ASP A 11 28.99 -10.81 10.90
C ASP A 11 29.40 -9.37 10.56
N TRP A 12 30.35 -8.86 11.33
CA TRP A 12 30.93 -7.55 11.14
C TRP A 12 31.85 -7.46 9.92
N SER A 13 32.01 -8.55 9.15
CA SER A 13 32.97 -8.62 8.05
C SER A 13 32.46 -8.06 6.71
N GLN A 14 31.17 -7.68 6.61
CA GLN A 14 30.55 -7.36 5.31
C GLN A 14 29.64 -6.12 5.34
N PHE A 15 30.11 -4.98 5.86
CA PHE A 15 29.43 -3.70 5.67
C PHE A 15 30.36 -2.47 5.82
N TYR A 16 29.95 -1.36 5.20
CA TYR A 16 30.53 -0.02 5.38
C TYR A 16 29.60 0.74 6.32
N GLU A 17 30.17 1.31 7.37
CA GLU A 17 29.46 2.24 8.23
C GLU A 17 29.82 3.66 7.83
N ILE A 18 28.79 4.44 7.51
CA ILE A 18 28.92 5.85 7.13
C ILE A 18 28.32 6.67 8.26
N VAL A 19 29.19 7.33 9.02
CA VAL A 19 28.83 8.15 10.17
C VAL A 19 28.74 9.59 9.69
N ILE A 20 27.57 10.20 9.86
CA ILE A 20 27.25 11.52 9.28
C ILE A 20 26.93 12.50 10.40
N GLY A 21 27.55 13.69 10.37
CA GLY A 21 27.14 14.82 11.20
C GLY A 21 27.29 14.61 12.71
N VAL A 22 28.30 13.86 13.13
CA VAL A 22 28.63 13.72 14.56
C VAL A 22 29.32 14.97 15.09
N TRP A 23 29.48 15.02 16.42
CA TRP A 23 30.08 16.13 17.17
C TRP A 23 29.35 17.45 16.88
N SER A 24 28.03 17.41 17.03
CA SER A 24 27.15 18.54 16.72
C SER A 24 27.23 18.97 15.25
N ASN A 25 27.12 18.01 14.32
CA ASN A 25 27.12 18.26 12.88
C ASN A 25 28.43 18.89 12.36
N GLN A 26 29.56 18.51 12.95
CA GLN A 26 30.89 19.02 12.57
C GLN A 26 31.74 17.99 11.82
N LYS A 27 31.50 16.69 12.02
CA LYS A 27 32.37 15.64 11.49
C LYS A 27 31.60 14.46 10.94
N SER A 28 32.24 13.75 10.01
CA SER A 28 31.72 12.55 9.36
C SER A 28 32.87 11.58 9.09
N CYS A 29 32.58 10.30 8.92
CA CYS A 29 33.59 9.31 8.57
C CYS A 29 32.96 8.10 7.89
N ILE A 30 33.77 7.36 7.14
CA ILE A 30 33.42 6.07 6.57
C ILE A 30 34.40 5.06 7.17
N ARG A 31 33.90 3.90 7.60
CA ARG A 31 34.72 2.77 8.08
C ARG A 31 34.18 1.45 7.55
N ALA A 32 35.07 0.52 7.28
CA ALA A 32 34.74 -0.88 7.04
C ALA A 32 35.00 -1.71 8.30
N LEU A 33 34.38 -2.90 8.40
CA LEU A 33 34.78 -3.94 9.36
C LEU A 33 34.79 -3.52 10.85
N LYS A 34 34.04 -2.47 11.21
CA LYS A 34 34.06 -1.84 12.55
C LYS A 34 35.44 -1.33 12.98
N GLU A 35 36.30 -0.98 12.02
CA GLU A 35 37.60 -0.38 12.29
C GLU A 35 37.49 1.04 12.87
N TYR A 36 38.63 1.60 13.26
CA TYR A 36 38.71 2.98 13.71
C TYR A 36 38.20 3.93 12.62
N CYS A 37 37.34 4.88 13.02
CA CYS A 37 36.78 5.86 12.10
C CYS A 37 37.63 7.14 12.14
N ALA A 38 38.37 7.41 11.06
CA ALA A 38 39.10 8.66 10.91
C ALA A 38 38.11 9.80 10.56
N TYR A 39 37.74 10.60 11.55
CA TYR A 39 36.80 11.70 11.37
C TYR A 39 37.35 12.82 10.49
N ILE A 40 36.58 13.21 9.50
CA ILE A 40 36.86 14.32 8.59
C ILE A 40 35.92 15.49 8.92
N GLU A 41 36.47 16.70 8.90
CA GLU A 41 35.70 17.94 9.10
C GLU A 41 34.65 18.07 7.98
N SER A 42 33.40 18.17 8.39
CA SER A 42 32.21 18.29 7.52
C SER A 42 31.15 19.16 8.20
N PRO A 43 31.49 20.43 8.55
CA PRO A 43 30.60 21.30 9.29
C PRO A 43 29.32 21.58 8.49
N GLY A 44 28.17 21.40 9.13
CA GLY A 44 26.88 21.69 8.51
C GLY A 44 26.50 20.70 7.40
N ILE A 45 26.99 19.46 7.42
CA ILE A 45 26.61 18.46 6.41
C ILE A 45 25.10 18.17 6.44
N LEU A 46 24.50 18.15 7.63
CA LEU A 46 23.05 18.05 7.85
C LEU A 46 22.40 19.44 8.03
N ASN A 47 21.08 19.52 7.82
CA ASN A 47 20.27 20.72 8.05
C ASN A 47 18.97 20.34 8.79
N SER A 48 18.60 21.10 9.83
CA SER A 48 17.35 20.91 10.56
C SER A 48 16.14 21.63 9.94
N ALA A 49 16.39 22.63 9.09
CA ALA A 49 15.34 23.43 8.46
C ALA A 49 14.76 22.79 7.18
N GLY A 50 15.37 21.72 6.66
CA GLY A 50 14.92 21.09 5.43
C GLY A 50 15.76 19.88 5.03
N TYR A 51 15.40 19.28 3.89
CA TYR A 51 16.10 18.13 3.36
C TYR A 51 17.52 18.46 2.88
N VAL A 52 18.42 17.52 3.09
CA VAL A 52 19.77 17.54 2.53
C VAL A 52 19.90 16.39 1.55
N GLN A 53 20.44 16.68 0.37
CA GLN A 53 20.78 15.65 -0.60
C GLN A 53 22.19 15.13 -0.29
N LEU A 54 22.28 13.84 -0.05
CA LEU A 54 23.54 13.11 0.17
C LEU A 54 23.59 11.96 -0.82
N TRP A 55 24.79 11.62 -1.26
CA TRP A 55 25.03 10.46 -2.12
C TRP A 55 26.20 9.65 -1.57
N ILE A 56 26.14 8.34 -1.82
CA ILE A 56 27.22 7.41 -1.52
C ILE A 56 27.62 6.76 -2.83
N SER A 57 28.90 6.65 -3.13
CA SER A 57 29.39 5.97 -4.33
C SER A 57 30.58 5.05 -4.03
N TRP A 58 30.75 4.06 -4.89
CA TRP A 58 31.87 3.13 -4.92
C TRP A 58 32.58 3.31 -6.27
N ASP A 59 33.15 4.50 -6.48
CA ASP A 59 33.77 4.90 -7.73
C ASP A 59 35.29 4.98 -7.54
N ASN A 60 36.07 4.61 -8.57
CA ASN A 60 37.54 4.70 -8.58
C ASN A 60 38.27 3.96 -7.43
N GLY A 61 37.67 2.91 -6.87
CA GLY A 61 38.26 2.15 -5.77
C GLY A 61 38.13 2.85 -4.41
N ASP A 62 37.29 3.88 -4.30
CA ASP A 62 36.96 4.56 -3.07
C ASP A 62 35.46 4.46 -2.76
N VAL A 63 35.14 4.37 -1.47
CA VAL A 63 33.80 4.63 -0.94
C VAL A 63 33.71 6.09 -0.56
N GLN A 64 32.80 6.81 -1.21
CA GLN A 64 32.68 8.25 -1.08
C GLN A 64 31.31 8.63 -0.55
N LEU A 65 31.29 9.58 0.39
CA LEU A 65 30.10 10.31 0.83
C LEU A 65 30.20 11.72 0.27
N GLY A 66 29.18 12.16 -0.46
CA GLY A 66 29.10 13.53 -0.94
C GLY A 66 27.78 14.22 -0.61
N LYS A 67 27.78 15.54 -0.80
CA LYS A 67 26.64 16.42 -0.55
C LYS A 67 26.24 17.16 -1.82
N GLY A 68 24.94 17.30 -2.05
CA GLY A 68 24.35 17.91 -3.24
C GLY A 68 23.98 16.87 -4.31
N PRO A 69 23.72 17.30 -5.56
CA PRO A 69 23.46 16.41 -6.69
C PRO A 69 24.70 15.56 -7.00
N LYS A 70 24.58 14.29 -7.41
CA LYS A 70 25.78 13.47 -7.73
C LYS A 70 26.63 14.06 -8.87
N ALA A 71 26.01 14.72 -9.86
CA ALA A 71 26.71 15.29 -11.01
C ALA A 71 27.61 16.49 -10.67
N ASP A 72 27.14 17.36 -9.77
CA ASP A 72 27.80 18.65 -9.44
C ASP A 72 28.17 18.76 -7.95
N GLY A 73 28.02 17.67 -7.21
CA GLY A 73 28.17 17.62 -5.76
C GLY A 73 29.62 17.55 -5.33
N VAL A 74 29.84 17.74 -4.03
CA VAL A 74 31.18 17.73 -3.44
C VAL A 74 31.36 16.45 -2.63
N VAL A 75 32.46 15.75 -2.85
CA VAL A 75 32.92 14.66 -1.98
C VAL A 75 33.27 15.25 -0.62
N VAL A 76 32.61 14.77 0.43
CA VAL A 76 32.83 15.20 1.82
C VAL A 76 33.77 14.25 2.54
N VAL A 77 33.59 12.94 2.33
CA VAL A 77 34.44 11.90 2.92
C VAL A 77 34.78 10.89 1.83
N SER A 78 36.06 10.52 1.72
CA SER A 78 36.51 9.40 0.90
C SER A 78 37.22 8.38 1.78
N HIS A 79 36.99 7.10 1.53
CA HIS A 79 37.64 6.00 2.22
C HIS A 79 38.02 4.92 1.20
N PRO A 80 39.27 4.43 1.20
CA PRO A 80 39.68 3.37 0.29
C PRO A 80 38.77 2.16 0.39
N GLN A 81 38.34 1.64 -0.76
CA GLN A 81 37.54 0.43 -0.79
C GLN A 81 38.43 -0.78 -0.45
N ILE A 82 38.29 -1.29 0.77
CA ILE A 82 39.08 -2.43 1.24
C ILE A 82 38.52 -3.75 0.68
N ILE A 83 37.19 -3.88 0.65
CA ILE A 83 36.49 -5.06 0.14
C ILE A 83 35.37 -4.60 -0.81
N PRO A 84 35.36 -5.08 -2.07
CA PRO A 84 34.24 -4.89 -2.97
C PRO A 84 33.15 -5.92 -2.67
N TYR A 85 31.93 -5.45 -2.47
CA TYR A 85 30.75 -6.29 -2.33
C TYR A 85 29.53 -5.59 -2.93
N ASP A 86 28.57 -6.41 -3.37
CA ASP A 86 27.29 -5.92 -3.85
C ASP A 86 26.45 -5.38 -2.70
N VAL A 87 25.94 -4.17 -2.87
CA VAL A 87 25.09 -3.50 -1.86
C VAL A 87 23.67 -4.05 -1.97
N ASN A 88 23.33 -5.02 -1.12
CA ASN A 88 22.01 -5.65 -1.11
C ASN A 88 21.02 -5.00 -0.15
N TYR A 89 21.51 -4.34 0.90
CA TYR A 89 20.69 -3.82 1.99
C TYR A 89 21.20 -2.47 2.48
N LEU A 90 20.28 -1.63 2.94
CA LEU A 90 20.57 -0.38 3.65
C LEU A 90 19.97 -0.46 5.05
N ALA A 91 20.79 -0.18 6.06
CA ALA A 91 20.34 0.01 7.43
C ALA A 91 20.68 1.43 7.87
N VAL A 92 19.74 2.09 8.54
CA VAL A 92 19.94 3.42 9.10
C VAL A 92 19.66 3.36 10.60
N MET A 93 20.56 3.98 11.36
CA MET A 93 20.42 4.13 12.78
C MET A 93 20.82 5.55 13.20
N THR A 94 20.26 5.99 14.31
CA THR A 94 20.65 7.22 14.97
C THR A 94 21.11 6.90 16.37
N HIS A 95 22.26 7.44 16.76
CA HIS A 95 22.82 7.17 18.09
C HIS A 95 21.98 7.82 19.19
N TYR A 96 21.56 9.08 18.97
CA TYR A 96 20.63 9.81 19.84
C TYR A 96 19.28 9.98 19.16
N THR A 97 18.26 10.30 19.95
CA THR A 97 16.93 10.65 19.43
C THR A 97 17.04 11.87 18.52
N SER A 98 16.84 11.62 17.23
CA SER A 98 16.81 12.65 16.19
C SER A 98 15.65 12.36 15.24
N SER A 99 14.99 13.42 14.79
CA SER A 99 13.92 13.32 13.81
C SER A 99 14.52 13.39 12.42
N TRP A 100 14.40 12.31 11.66
CA TRP A 100 14.84 12.23 10.28
C TRP A 100 13.81 11.44 9.48
N ARG A 101 13.78 11.68 8.18
CA ARG A 101 12.99 10.91 7.23
C ARG A 101 13.73 10.86 5.92
N PHE A 102 13.61 9.73 5.21
CA PHE A 102 14.00 9.73 3.81
C PHE A 102 13.14 10.71 3.03
N TYR A 103 13.72 11.29 1.99
CA TYR A 103 12.90 11.91 0.98
C TYR A 103 12.17 10.79 0.24
N GLU A 104 10.90 10.63 0.54
CA GLU A 104 10.02 9.85 -0.31
C GLU A 104 9.64 10.77 -1.45
N GLU A 105 9.95 10.36 -2.69
CA GLU A 105 9.34 10.98 -3.84
C GLU A 105 7.85 10.68 -3.71
N THR A 106 7.08 11.66 -3.26
CA THR A 106 5.61 11.57 -3.11
C THR A 106 4.89 12.18 -4.30
N ASP A 107 5.66 12.75 -5.21
CA ASP A 107 5.14 13.54 -6.31
C ASP A 107 5.02 12.63 -7.54
N CYS A 108 3.83 12.62 -8.15
CA CYS A 108 3.59 11.86 -9.34
C CYS A 108 4.47 12.37 -10.49
N LYS A 109 4.99 11.46 -11.31
CA LYS A 109 5.74 11.85 -12.51
C LYS A 109 4.79 12.55 -13.48
N VAL A 110 5.22 13.69 -14.03
CA VAL A 110 4.45 14.40 -15.05
C VAL A 110 4.36 13.52 -16.30
N GLU A 111 3.14 13.30 -16.77
CA GLU A 111 2.87 12.56 -18.00
C GLU A 111 2.41 13.53 -19.09
N GLU A 112 3.02 13.44 -20.27
CA GLU A 112 2.66 14.20 -21.45
C GLU A 112 1.89 13.32 -22.45
N PHE A 113 0.80 13.85 -23.02
CA PHE A 113 -0.04 13.12 -23.96
C PHE A 113 -0.16 13.85 -25.30
N ASN A 114 -0.27 13.07 -26.38
CA ASN A 114 -0.38 13.61 -27.74
C ASN A 114 -1.62 14.49 -27.90
N ASN A 115 -1.45 15.62 -28.59
CA ASN A 115 -2.51 16.61 -28.84
C ASN A 115 -3.12 17.18 -27.56
N THR A 116 -2.36 17.22 -26.46
CA THR A 116 -2.75 17.85 -25.20
C THR A 116 -1.72 18.88 -24.76
N TYR A 117 -2.14 19.78 -23.87
CA TYR A 117 -1.23 20.65 -23.11
C TYR A 117 -1.67 20.73 -21.65
N ILE A 118 -0.73 21.01 -20.76
CA ILE A 118 -0.97 21.11 -19.31
C ILE A 118 -1.44 22.53 -18.98
N VAL A 119 -2.63 22.65 -18.40
CA VAL A 119 -3.22 23.92 -17.92
C VAL A 119 -2.70 24.24 -16.53
N THR A 120 -2.72 23.26 -15.63
CA THR A 120 -2.17 23.39 -14.27
C THR A 120 -1.40 22.13 -13.94
N ASN A 121 -0.20 22.29 -13.36
CA ASN A 121 0.66 21.19 -12.95
C ASN A 121 0.82 21.19 -11.42
N ASP A 122 0.19 20.22 -10.75
CA ASP A 122 0.40 19.97 -9.33
C ASP A 122 0.60 18.47 -9.11
N THR A 123 1.86 18.07 -9.11
CA THR A 123 2.28 16.67 -8.94
C THR A 123 2.32 16.21 -7.50
N ARG A 124 2.11 17.10 -6.52
CA ARG A 124 2.17 16.74 -5.10
C ARG A 124 1.08 15.75 -4.76
N CYS A 125 1.25 14.99 -3.69
CA CYS A 125 0.18 14.12 -3.17
C CYS A 125 -1.12 14.92 -2.92
N ASN A 126 -2.25 14.42 -3.42
CA ASN A 126 -3.55 15.10 -3.52
C ASN A 126 -3.58 16.38 -4.41
N GLY A 127 -2.51 16.65 -5.14
CA GLY A 127 -2.42 17.66 -6.18
C GLY A 127 -3.18 17.24 -7.44
N VAL A 128 -3.73 18.22 -8.16
CA VAL A 128 -4.52 18.01 -9.37
C VAL A 128 -3.80 18.61 -10.57
N THR A 129 -3.49 17.77 -11.55
CA THR A 129 -2.99 18.21 -12.86
C THR A 129 -4.13 18.22 -13.86
N ASN A 130 -4.32 19.37 -14.52
CA ASN A 130 -5.35 19.58 -15.52
C ASN A 130 -4.73 19.66 -16.91
N TYR A 131 -5.29 18.91 -17.82
CA TYR A 131 -4.96 18.84 -19.24
C TYR A 131 -6.05 19.51 -20.06
N ALA A 132 -5.70 19.96 -21.25
CA ALA A 132 -6.64 20.40 -22.26
C ALA A 132 -6.20 19.90 -23.64
N CYS A 133 -7.15 19.64 -24.53
CA CYS A 133 -6.84 19.27 -25.90
C CYS A 133 -6.30 20.47 -26.68
N ALA A 134 -5.30 20.23 -27.53
CA ALA A 134 -4.77 21.22 -28.46
C ALA A 134 -5.85 21.69 -29.45
N SER A 135 -5.63 22.86 -30.05
CA SER A 135 -6.59 23.45 -31.00
C SER A 135 -6.89 22.49 -32.16
N GLY A 136 -8.17 22.27 -32.47
CA GLY A 136 -8.63 21.33 -33.50
C GLY A 136 -8.84 19.89 -33.02
N TYR A 137 -8.54 19.60 -31.75
CA TYR A 137 -8.75 18.30 -31.12
C TYR A 137 -9.81 18.38 -30.02
N ASN A 138 -10.52 17.29 -29.80
CA ASN A 138 -11.50 17.15 -28.71
C ASN A 138 -11.27 15.87 -27.93
N LEU A 139 -11.68 15.86 -26.66
CA LEU A 139 -11.55 14.70 -25.79
C LEU A 139 -12.45 13.58 -26.30
N THR A 140 -11.86 12.41 -26.54
CA THR A 140 -12.57 11.22 -27.01
C THR A 140 -12.59 10.09 -25.98
N SER A 141 -11.59 10.02 -25.11
CA SER A 141 -11.53 9.06 -24.00
C SER A 141 -10.66 9.60 -22.86
N GLY A 142 -10.82 9.08 -21.65
CA GLY A 142 -10.02 9.41 -20.48
C GLY A 142 -10.44 10.68 -19.73
N ASN A 143 -9.59 11.15 -18.83
CA ASN A 143 -9.86 12.27 -17.92
C ASN A 143 -8.89 13.42 -18.16
N LEU A 144 -9.43 14.62 -18.37
CA LEU A 144 -8.64 15.86 -18.47
C LEU A 144 -8.14 16.34 -17.10
N SER A 145 -8.74 15.93 -15.99
CA SER A 145 -8.27 16.25 -14.64
C SER A 145 -7.83 14.97 -13.97
N ARG A 146 -6.57 14.91 -13.55
CA ARG A 146 -5.97 13.74 -12.88
C ARG A 146 -5.47 14.15 -11.51
N LEU A 147 -5.75 13.31 -10.51
CA LEU A 147 -5.38 13.51 -9.12
C LEU A 147 -4.18 12.63 -8.80
N CYS A 148 -3.12 13.20 -8.23
CA CYS A 148 -1.97 12.43 -7.77
C CYS A 148 -2.33 11.71 -6.46
N GLY A 149 -2.45 10.39 -6.49
CA GLY A 149 -2.81 9.57 -5.33
C GLY A 149 -1.63 9.31 -4.39
N THR A 150 -1.91 8.77 -3.20
CA THR A 150 -0.93 8.46 -2.14
C THR A 150 0.04 7.30 -2.47
N GLY A 151 0.07 6.83 -3.72
CA GLY A 151 0.86 5.68 -4.18
C GLY A 151 1.68 5.95 -5.43
N LEU A 152 1.97 7.22 -5.75
CA LEU A 152 2.64 7.64 -6.99
C LEU A 152 1.89 7.29 -8.28
N GLU A 153 0.59 7.05 -8.17
CA GLU A 153 -0.27 6.70 -9.29
C GLU A 153 -1.29 7.81 -9.53
N TRP A 154 -1.44 8.19 -10.80
CA TRP A 154 -2.47 9.12 -11.22
C TRP A 154 -3.83 8.44 -11.21
N ILE A 155 -4.78 9.04 -10.48
CA ILE A 155 -6.17 8.59 -10.46
C ILE A 155 -6.86 9.13 -11.71
N GLY A 156 -7.47 8.22 -12.47
CA GLY A 156 -8.17 8.49 -13.72
C GLY A 156 -7.39 8.05 -14.96
N ASP A 157 -8.12 7.81 -16.04
CA ASP A 157 -7.56 7.30 -17.29
C ASP A 157 -6.83 8.41 -18.07
N PRO A 158 -5.70 8.11 -18.73
CA PRO A 158 -4.99 9.06 -19.58
C PRO A 158 -5.90 9.75 -20.62
N PRO A 159 -5.87 11.09 -20.77
CA PRO A 159 -6.69 11.79 -21.74
C PRO A 159 -6.26 11.46 -23.17
N PHE A 160 -7.23 11.11 -24.00
CA PHE A 160 -7.04 10.86 -25.43
C PHE A 160 -7.83 11.88 -26.26
N CYS A 161 -7.09 12.80 -26.89
CA CYS A 161 -7.66 13.83 -27.75
C CYS A 161 -7.47 13.47 -29.23
N SER A 162 -8.58 13.41 -29.97
CA SER A 162 -8.59 13.13 -31.41
C SER A 162 -9.14 14.34 -32.18
N GLY A 163 -8.71 14.50 -33.42
CA GLY A 163 -9.18 15.56 -34.29
C GLY A 163 -10.69 15.43 -34.54
N CYS A 164 -11.38 16.56 -34.64
CA CYS A 164 -12.79 16.57 -35.03
C CYS A 164 -12.92 16.10 -36.48
N ILE A 165 -13.28 14.84 -36.69
CA ILE A 165 -13.74 14.37 -37.99
C ILE A 165 -15.18 14.86 -38.14
N CYS A 166 -15.38 15.96 -38.85
CA CYS A 166 -16.72 16.30 -39.32
C CYS A 166 -17.16 15.16 -40.25
N PRO A 167 -18.32 14.51 -40.02
CA PRO A 167 -18.93 13.66 -41.03
C PRO A 167 -19.33 14.58 -42.18
N SER A 168 -18.42 14.80 -43.13
CA SER A 168 -18.77 15.46 -44.38
C SER A 168 -19.86 14.61 -45.02
N ALA A 169 -21.00 15.23 -45.29
CA ALA A 169 -22.13 14.65 -45.99
C ALA A 169 -21.63 13.88 -47.23
N GLY A 170 -21.64 12.54 -47.18
CA GLY A 170 -21.14 11.73 -48.29
C GLY A 170 -20.51 10.37 -47.95
N VAL A 171 -20.54 9.89 -46.71
CA VAL A 171 -20.25 8.48 -46.44
C VAL A 171 -21.44 7.90 -45.70
N GLY A 172 -22.19 7.04 -46.39
CA GLY A 172 -23.29 6.29 -45.79
C GLY A 172 -22.75 5.53 -44.59
N TYR A 173 -23.05 6.04 -43.40
CA TYR A 173 -22.79 5.35 -42.16
C TYR A 173 -23.64 4.09 -42.21
N GLN A 174 -23.06 2.96 -42.61
CA GLN A 174 -23.66 1.67 -42.34
C GLN A 174 -23.64 1.52 -40.82
N PHE A 175 -24.74 1.94 -40.21
CA PHE A 175 -25.08 1.56 -38.86
C PHE A 175 -25.24 0.04 -38.92
N ASN A 176 -24.17 -0.69 -38.59
CA ASN A 176 -24.24 -2.13 -38.45
C ASN A 176 -25.43 -2.44 -37.55
N THR A 177 -26.28 -3.33 -38.04
CA THR A 177 -27.65 -3.58 -37.59
C THR A 177 -27.77 -3.52 -36.07
N THR A 178 -28.72 -2.71 -35.60
CA THR A 178 -29.09 -2.52 -34.19
C THR A 178 -29.24 -3.87 -33.47
N GLU A 179 -29.64 -4.91 -34.19
CA GLU A 179 -29.78 -6.29 -33.71
C GLU A 179 -28.47 -6.92 -33.23
N GLU A 180 -27.35 -6.73 -33.93
CA GLU A 180 -26.06 -7.32 -33.53
C GLU A 180 -25.51 -6.62 -32.27
N LEU A 181 -25.71 -5.30 -32.16
CA LEU A 181 -25.37 -4.54 -30.95
C LEU A 181 -26.25 -4.92 -29.76
N ILE A 182 -27.55 -5.06 -29.98
CA ILE A 182 -28.49 -5.51 -28.95
C ILE A 182 -28.12 -6.92 -28.47
N LYS A 183 -27.75 -7.82 -29.37
CA LYS A 183 -27.30 -9.19 -29.03
C LYS A 183 -26.05 -9.18 -28.15
N ARG A 184 -25.06 -8.34 -28.46
CA ARG A 184 -23.86 -8.17 -27.62
C ARG A 184 -24.18 -7.59 -26.24
N MET A 185 -25.09 -6.61 -26.17
CA MET A 185 -25.54 -6.05 -24.90
C MET A 185 -26.23 -7.09 -24.01
N GLU A 186 -27.07 -7.95 -24.60
CA GLU A 186 -27.71 -9.04 -23.88
C GLU A 186 -26.72 -10.12 -23.45
N GLU A 187 -25.73 -10.46 -24.29
CA GLU A 187 -24.69 -11.41 -23.93
C GLU A 187 -23.83 -10.91 -22.76
N MET A 188 -23.43 -9.63 -22.77
CA MET A 188 -22.69 -9.02 -21.65
C MET A 188 -23.52 -9.00 -20.37
N LYS A 189 -24.82 -8.67 -20.45
CA LYS A 189 -25.74 -8.76 -19.31
C LYS A 189 -25.88 -10.19 -18.77
N LYS A 190 -25.83 -11.19 -19.64
CA LYS A 190 -25.86 -12.61 -19.25
C LYS A 190 -24.58 -13.04 -18.53
N LYS A 191 -23.40 -12.59 -18.99
CA LYS A 191 -22.11 -12.88 -18.32
C LYS A 191 -22.00 -12.23 -16.93
N LEU A 192 -22.66 -11.10 -16.71
CA LEU A 192 -22.63 -10.37 -15.44
C LEU A 192 -23.73 -10.78 -14.45
N LYS A 193 -24.66 -11.68 -14.82
CA LYS A 193 -25.71 -12.13 -13.91
C LYS A 193 -25.11 -13.09 -12.88
N ILE A 194 -24.72 -12.55 -11.73
CA ILE A 194 -24.20 -13.32 -10.60
C ILE A 194 -25.31 -14.23 -10.06
N GLU A 195 -25.07 -15.54 -10.07
CA GLU A 195 -25.95 -16.51 -9.42
C GLU A 195 -25.81 -16.38 -7.89
N ARG A 196 -26.84 -15.83 -7.25
CA ARG A 196 -26.88 -15.56 -5.81
C ARG A 196 -26.51 -16.78 -4.96
N GLU A 197 -26.90 -17.98 -5.39
CA GLU A 197 -26.63 -19.24 -4.68
C GLU A 197 -25.14 -19.66 -4.71
N LYS A 198 -24.39 -19.21 -5.72
CA LYS A 198 -22.95 -19.45 -5.85
C LYS A 198 -22.11 -18.35 -5.19
N THR A 199 -22.73 -17.30 -4.66
CA THR A 199 -21.97 -16.23 -4.02
C THR A 199 -21.35 -16.70 -2.71
N ASN A 200 -20.14 -16.23 -2.43
CA ASN A 200 -19.47 -16.45 -1.16
C ASN A 200 -20.33 -16.02 0.04
N ALA A 201 -21.15 -14.97 -0.11
CA ALA A 201 -22.07 -14.52 0.93
C ALA A 201 -23.17 -15.56 1.23
N PHE A 202 -23.78 -16.15 0.19
CA PHE A 202 -24.81 -17.18 0.37
C PHE A 202 -24.23 -18.49 0.90
N ILE A 203 -23.07 -18.91 0.41
CA ILE A 203 -22.36 -20.09 0.93
C ILE A 203 -22.04 -19.87 2.42
N ARG A 204 -21.53 -18.69 2.80
CA ARG A 204 -21.24 -18.32 4.20
C ARG A 204 -22.49 -18.25 5.08
N SER A 205 -23.68 -17.97 4.52
CA SER A 205 -24.92 -18.03 5.31
C SER A 205 -25.38 -19.45 5.64
N LYS A 206 -24.87 -20.47 4.93
CA LYS A 206 -25.23 -21.87 5.13
C LYS A 206 -24.15 -22.69 5.84
N THR A 207 -22.93 -22.17 5.96
CA THR A 207 -21.85 -22.83 6.67
C THR A 207 -21.64 -22.21 8.05
N SER A 208 -21.98 -22.98 9.09
CA SER A 208 -21.60 -22.66 10.46
C SER A 208 -20.32 -23.41 10.81
N VAL A 209 -19.29 -22.69 11.25
CA VAL A 209 -18.02 -23.27 11.72
C VAL A 209 -18.09 -23.37 13.23
N LYS A 210 -17.62 -24.51 13.79
CA LYS A 210 -17.53 -24.69 15.23
C LYS A 210 -16.62 -23.61 15.84
N ASP A 211 -17.21 -22.67 16.57
CA ASP A 211 -16.50 -21.60 17.28
C ASP A 211 -16.24 -22.04 18.72
N SER A 212 -14.97 -22.11 19.13
CA SER A 212 -14.53 -22.51 20.47
C SER A 212 -14.54 -21.36 21.48
N ARG A 213 -14.92 -20.14 21.10
CA ARG A 213 -15.02 -18.99 22.01
C ARG A 213 -16.04 -19.26 23.12
N THR A 214 -15.65 -18.98 24.35
CA THR A 214 -16.43 -19.22 25.59
C THR A 214 -17.83 -18.59 25.55
N SER A 215 -17.97 -17.44 24.87
CA SER A 215 -19.25 -16.77 24.65
C SER A 215 -20.20 -17.55 23.72
N SER A 216 -19.65 -18.26 22.73
CA SER A 216 -20.41 -19.08 21.78
C SER A 216 -20.83 -20.41 22.40
N THR A 217 -19.90 -21.08 23.11
CA THR A 217 -20.16 -22.36 23.79
C THR A 217 -21.16 -22.22 24.95
N GLY A 218 -21.12 -21.10 25.67
CA GLY A 218 -22.03 -20.83 26.80
C GLY A 218 -23.50 -20.68 26.38
N ILE A 219 -23.77 -20.01 25.26
CA ILE A 219 -25.13 -19.79 24.74
C ILE A 219 -25.75 -21.13 24.29
N GLY A 220 -24.97 -21.99 23.61
CA GLY A 220 -25.44 -23.29 23.14
C GLY A 220 -25.84 -24.25 24.28
N PHE A 221 -25.10 -24.24 25.39
CA PHE A 221 -25.42 -25.08 26.55
C PHE A 221 -26.67 -24.59 27.30
N VAL A 222 -26.78 -23.28 27.53
CA VAL A 222 -27.90 -22.67 28.28
C VAL A 222 -29.22 -22.78 27.50
N LEU A 223 -29.23 -22.43 26.22
CA LEU A 223 -30.46 -22.48 25.42
C LEU A 223 -30.83 -23.91 25.00
N GLY A 224 -29.84 -24.73 24.66
CA GLY A 224 -30.07 -26.11 24.22
C GLY A 224 -30.49 -27.01 25.37
N TRP A 225 -29.58 -27.26 26.32
CA TRP A 225 -29.85 -28.19 27.42
C TRP A 225 -30.79 -27.58 28.47
N GLY A 226 -30.60 -26.29 28.78
CA GLY A 226 -31.35 -25.62 29.83
C GLY A 226 -32.84 -25.49 29.52
N ILE A 227 -33.22 -25.11 28.30
CA ILE A 227 -34.64 -24.89 27.96
C ILE A 227 -35.29 -26.19 27.47
N ILE A 228 -34.68 -26.89 26.52
CA ILE A 228 -35.29 -28.08 25.90
C ILE A 228 -35.27 -29.27 26.86
N GLY A 229 -34.25 -29.39 27.71
CA GLY A 229 -34.14 -30.47 28.68
C GLY A 229 -34.98 -30.26 29.96
N SER A 230 -35.15 -29.02 30.42
CA SER A 230 -35.87 -28.75 31.67
C SER A 230 -37.39 -28.83 31.54
N LEU A 231 -37.94 -28.45 30.39
CA LEU A 231 -39.39 -28.46 30.12
C LEU A 231 -40.02 -29.86 30.28
N PRO A 232 -39.49 -30.93 29.65
CA PRO A 232 -40.00 -32.29 29.83
C PRO A 232 -39.88 -32.77 31.28
N VAL A 233 -38.76 -32.46 31.95
CA VAL A 233 -38.55 -32.85 33.35
C VAL A 233 -39.55 -32.18 34.28
N ALA A 234 -39.85 -30.90 34.07
CA ALA A 234 -40.86 -30.18 34.84
C ALA A 234 -42.27 -30.77 34.65
N ILE A 235 -42.62 -31.17 33.42
CA ILE A 235 -43.88 -31.88 33.12
C ILE A 235 -43.93 -33.21 33.88
N CYS A 236 -42.88 -34.04 33.78
CA CYS A 236 -42.82 -35.33 34.46
C CYS A 236 -42.90 -35.19 36.00
N LEU A 237 -42.25 -34.18 36.58
CA LEU A 237 -42.32 -33.93 38.03
C LEU A 237 -43.72 -33.46 38.46
N GLY A 238 -44.39 -32.65 37.62
CA GLY A 238 -45.78 -32.25 37.84
C GLY A 238 -46.72 -33.46 37.86
N ASP A 239 -46.59 -34.34 36.87
CA ASP A 239 -47.39 -35.56 36.75
C ASP A 239 -47.12 -36.53 37.91
N ALA A 240 -45.85 -36.70 38.31
CA ALA A 240 -45.47 -37.53 39.45
C ALA A 240 -46.05 -37.00 40.78
N ALA A 241 -46.04 -35.68 40.99
CA ALA A 241 -46.64 -35.06 42.17
C ALA A 241 -48.18 -35.19 42.19
N SER A 242 -48.82 -35.20 41.00
CA SER A 242 -50.25 -35.48 40.86
C SER A 242 -50.57 -36.94 41.20
N LEU A 243 -49.78 -37.89 40.67
CA LEU A 243 -49.89 -39.32 40.98
C LEU A 243 -49.67 -39.63 42.47
N LEU A 244 -48.68 -39.02 43.11
CA LEU A 244 -48.43 -39.18 44.54
C LEU A 244 -49.58 -38.61 45.39
N ARG A 245 -50.20 -37.50 44.98
CA ARG A 245 -51.41 -36.99 45.63
C ARG A 245 -52.58 -37.95 45.49
N HIS A 246 -52.76 -38.55 44.32
CA HIS A 246 -53.77 -39.59 44.10
C HIS A 246 -53.54 -40.82 44.98
N MET A 247 -52.30 -41.32 45.10
CA MET A 247 -51.99 -42.45 45.99
C MET A 247 -52.16 -42.12 47.48
N ARG A 248 -52.06 -40.85 47.88
CA ARG A 248 -52.17 -40.43 49.30
C ARG A 248 -53.60 -40.14 49.74
N HIS A 249 -54.54 -39.91 48.81
CA HIS A 249 -55.92 -39.53 49.09
C HIS A 249 -57.00 -40.39 48.38
N GLY A 250 -56.67 -41.62 47.99
CA GLY A 250 -57.65 -42.66 47.65
C GLY A 250 -56.93 -43.92 47.15
N VAL A 251 -57.14 -45.11 47.72
CA VAL A 251 -58.21 -45.61 48.60
C VAL A 251 -57.93 -45.40 50.09
#